data_AF-A0A8X7UT80-F1
#
_entry.id   AF-A0A8X7UT80-F1
#
_cell.length_a   1.000
_cell.length_b   1.000
_cell.length_c   1.000
_cell.angle_alpha   90.00
_cell.angle_beta   90.00
_cell.angle_gamma   90.00
#
_symmetry.space_group_name_H-M   'P 1'
#
loop_
_entity.id
_entity.type
_entity.pdbx_description
1 polymer ?
#
loop_
_entity_poly.entity_id
_entity_poly.type
_entity_poly.pdbx_seq_one_letter_code
_entity_poly.pdbx_strand_id
1 'polypeptide(L)'
;MKAGPEGGLAELVVDEAEGRKVMQVFYVYMSGEKTGRVIKYDMKKKEATVIMDKLHLPNGLALSKDGSFVLTCESGTNTIHRIWVKGPKAGTNEVFAKIPGPMDDIRRTPTGDFWVALHSKDSLFTRVFLSHSFVGKFFIKTLNLMVGNLIELL
;
A
#
# COMPACT_ATOMS: atom_id res chain seq x y z
N MET A 1 9.67 5.33 8.94
CA MET A 1 10.41 6.59 9.21
C MET A 1 9.98 7.11 10.58
N LYS A 2 10.91 7.38 11.51
CA LYS A 2 10.66 8.03 12.82
C LYS A 2 11.76 9.06 13.08
N ALA A 3 11.38 10.27 13.53
CA ALA A 3 12.33 11.28 14.01
C ALA A 3 11.91 11.74 15.42
N GLY A 4 12.84 11.62 16.37
CA GLY A 4 12.67 11.92 17.79
C GLY A 4 12.89 13.40 18.15
N PRO A 5 13.24 13.68 19.41
CA PRO A 5 12.37 14.35 20.38
C PRO A 5 12.22 15.88 20.25
N GLU A 6 12.98 16.53 19.38
CA GLU A 6 12.93 18.00 19.19
C GLU A 6 11.81 18.45 18.23
N GLY A 7 11.14 17.49 17.55
CA GLY A 7 9.99 17.73 16.68
C GLY A 7 10.39 18.28 15.29
N GLY A 8 9.73 17.88 14.20
CA GLY A 8 8.68 16.90 14.06
C GLY A 8 8.54 16.47 12.61
N LEU A 9 8.24 15.20 12.42
CA LEU A 9 7.58 14.63 11.25
C LEU A 9 6.71 13.49 11.79
N ALA A 10 5.43 13.53 11.41
CA ALA A 10 4.45 12.49 11.71
C ALA A 10 5.01 11.11 11.37
N GLU A 11 4.83 10.15 12.27
CA GLU A 11 4.88 8.75 11.88
C GLU A 11 3.69 8.56 10.93
N LEU A 12 3.98 8.55 9.62
CA LEU A 12 2.96 8.24 8.63
C LEU A 12 2.85 6.72 8.61
N VAL A 13 1.80 6.22 9.24
CA VAL A 13 1.55 4.79 9.37
C VAL A 13 0.75 4.37 8.13
N VAL A 14 1.32 3.45 7.34
CA VAL A 14 0.48 2.58 6.51
C VAL A 14 -0.03 1.51 7.44
N ASP A 15 -1.34 1.36 7.51
CA ASP A 15 -1.94 0.20 8.14
C ASP A 15 -2.18 -0.85 7.05
N GLU A 16 -1.32 -1.87 7.02
CA GLU A 16 -1.71 -3.20 6.58
C GLU A 16 -1.87 -4.03 7.85
N ALA A 17 -3.10 -4.49 8.12
CA ALA A 17 -3.48 -5.12 9.38
C ALA A 17 -2.44 -6.17 9.84
N GLU A 18 -1.66 -5.80 10.86
CA GLU A 18 -0.58 -6.61 11.42
C GLU A 18 -1.17 -7.89 12.06
N GLY A 19 -0.62 -9.06 11.74
CA GLY A 19 -1.08 -10.37 12.25
C GLY A 19 -1.64 -11.35 11.21
N ARG A 20 -1.54 -11.04 9.92
CA ARG A 20 -2.03 -11.87 8.82
C ARG A 20 -0.94 -12.83 8.31
N LYS A 21 -1.15 -14.17 8.42
CA LYS A 21 -0.28 -15.22 7.81
C LYS A 21 -0.04 -14.91 6.32
N VAL A 22 1.08 -15.32 5.70
CA VAL A 22 1.41 -15.08 4.27
C VAL A 22 0.23 -15.28 3.30
N MET A 23 -0.60 -16.31 3.55
CA MET A 23 -1.81 -16.60 2.77
C MET A 23 -2.85 -15.47 2.77
N GLN A 24 -2.89 -14.65 3.81
CA GLN A 24 -3.81 -13.53 3.94
C GLN A 24 -3.35 -12.28 3.19
N VAL A 25 -2.05 -12.00 3.10
CA VAL A 25 -1.53 -10.93 2.21
C VAL A 25 -1.87 -11.27 0.76
N PHE A 26 -1.64 -12.53 0.38
CA PHE A 26 -2.04 -13.04 -0.93
C PHE A 26 -3.56 -12.96 -1.15
N TYR A 27 -4.37 -13.27 -0.13
CA TYR A 27 -5.82 -13.08 -0.18
C TYR A 27 -6.22 -11.62 -0.41
N VAL A 28 -5.67 -10.67 0.34
CA VAL A 28 -6.02 -9.24 0.19
C VAL A 28 -5.60 -8.72 -1.17
N TYR A 29 -4.45 -9.16 -1.68
CA TYR A 29 -4.00 -8.84 -3.02
C TYR A 29 -5.00 -9.35 -4.07
N MET A 30 -5.36 -10.64 -4.01
CA MET A 30 -6.24 -11.29 -4.99
C MET A 30 -7.73 -10.92 -4.84
N SER A 31 -8.18 -10.53 -3.64
CA SER A 31 -9.59 -10.23 -3.38
C SER A 31 -10.04 -8.91 -4.00
N GLY A 32 -9.11 -8.03 -4.37
CA GLY A 32 -9.42 -6.70 -4.89
C GLY A 32 -9.94 -5.73 -3.84
N GLU A 33 -9.84 -6.07 -2.55
CA GLU A 33 -10.41 -5.27 -1.47
C GLU A 33 -9.62 -3.98 -1.22
N LYS A 34 -10.35 -2.87 -1.16
CA LYS A 34 -9.82 -1.51 -1.00
C LYS A 34 -9.97 -1.04 0.44
N THR A 35 -9.29 -1.70 1.36
CA THR A 35 -9.38 -1.40 2.81
C THR A 35 -8.17 -0.63 3.34
N GLY A 36 -7.13 -0.47 2.53
CA GLY A 36 -5.90 0.20 2.92
C GLY A 36 -6.07 1.71 3.10
N ARG A 37 -5.26 2.27 4.00
CA ARG A 37 -5.30 3.68 4.41
C ARG A 37 -3.89 4.24 4.59
N VAL A 38 -3.74 5.53 4.30
CA VAL A 38 -2.57 6.32 4.71
C VAL A 38 -2.98 7.18 5.89
N ILE A 39 -2.28 7.04 7.01
CA ILE A 39 -2.61 7.70 8.27
C ILE A 39 -1.50 8.64 8.68
N LYS A 40 -1.85 9.91 8.90
CA LYS A 40 -0.99 10.91 9.54
C LYS A 40 -1.17 10.84 11.05
N TYR A 41 -0.07 10.62 11.76
CA TYR A 41 -0.06 10.69 13.22
C TYR A 41 0.63 11.96 13.73
N ASP A 42 -0.10 12.80 14.47
CA ASP A 42 0.47 13.95 15.17
C ASP A 42 1.00 13.51 16.55
N MET A 43 2.32 13.42 16.68
CA MET A 43 2.99 12.99 17.92
C MET A 43 2.73 13.92 19.11
N LYS A 44 2.51 15.22 18.88
CA LYS A 44 2.32 16.21 19.95
C LYS A 44 0.90 16.14 20.48
N LYS A 45 -0.09 16.04 19.58
CA LYS A 45 -1.51 15.93 19.94
C LYS A 45 -1.93 14.50 20.27
N LYS A 46 -1.12 13.51 19.90
CA LYS A 46 -1.42 12.07 19.96
C LYS A 46 -2.66 11.70 19.12
N GLU A 47 -2.83 12.35 17.98
CA GLU A 47 -3.99 12.20 17.10
C GLU A 47 -3.63 11.49 15.80
N ALA A 48 -4.48 10.55 15.37
CA ALA A 48 -4.37 9.89 14.07
C ALA A 48 -5.43 10.43 13.10
N THR A 49 -5.03 10.78 11.89
CA THR A 49 -5.93 11.27 10.84
C THR A 49 -5.71 10.48 9.56
N VAL A 50 -6.79 9.92 9.00
CA VAL A 50 -6.74 9.29 7.68
C VAL A 50 -6.61 10.39 6.63
N ILE A 51 -5.52 10.38 5.85
CA ILE A 51 -5.25 11.36 4.80
C ILE A 51 -5.50 10.81 3.38
N MET A 52 -5.65 9.50 3.27
CA MET A 52 -6.15 8.81 2.06
C MET A 52 -6.71 7.44 2.47
N ASP A 53 -7.85 7.05 1.91
CA ASP A 53 -8.49 5.76 2.16
C ASP A 53 -8.82 5.01 0.86
N LYS A 54 -9.41 3.83 0.99
CA LYS A 54 -9.88 3.00 -0.12
C LYS A 54 -8.76 2.60 -1.09
N LEU A 55 -7.58 2.31 -0.55
CA LEU A 55 -6.42 1.83 -1.30
C LEU A 55 -6.40 0.30 -1.34
N HIS A 56 -6.03 -0.26 -2.49
CA HIS A 56 -5.81 -1.69 -2.68
C HIS A 56 -4.34 -2.05 -2.39
N LEU A 57 -4.10 -2.57 -1.18
CA LEU A 57 -2.78 -2.99 -0.70
C LEU A 57 -1.71 -1.87 -0.81
N PRO A 58 -1.89 -0.73 -0.10
CA PRO A 58 -0.85 0.27 -0.02
C PRO A 58 0.32 -0.29 0.78
N ASN A 59 1.54 -0.25 0.23
CA ASN A 59 2.65 -1.04 0.79
C ASN A 59 3.91 -0.19 1.09
N GLY A 60 4.08 0.94 0.40
CA GLY A 60 5.22 1.85 0.59
C GLY A 60 4.82 3.30 0.88
N LEU A 61 5.69 4.02 1.59
CA LEU A 61 5.58 5.47 1.82
C LEU A 61 6.92 6.19 1.72
N ALA A 62 6.94 7.33 1.02
CA ALA A 62 8.10 8.21 0.99
C ALA A 62 7.70 9.69 1.10
N LEU A 63 8.28 10.39 2.06
CA LEU A 63 8.14 11.84 2.16
C LEU A 63 9.09 12.54 1.18
N SER A 64 8.58 13.57 0.49
CA SER A 64 9.37 14.54 -0.27
C SER A 64 10.48 15.20 0.55
N LYS A 65 11.49 15.76 -0.14
CA LYS A 65 12.67 16.36 0.52
C LYS A 65 12.34 17.57 1.39
N ASP A 66 11.39 18.39 0.98
CA ASP A 66 10.89 19.56 1.70
C ASP A 66 9.67 19.26 2.60
N GLY A 67 9.19 18.02 2.55
CA GLY A 67 7.99 17.57 3.25
C GLY A 67 6.70 18.24 2.75
N SER A 68 6.65 18.68 1.48
CA SER A 68 5.45 19.24 0.86
C SER A 68 4.40 18.19 0.48
N PHE A 69 4.85 17.00 0.11
CA PHE A 69 4.00 15.86 -0.23
C PHE A 69 4.58 14.52 0.26
N VAL A 70 3.71 13.50 0.29
CA VAL A 70 4.04 12.09 0.55
C VAL A 70 3.65 11.28 -0.69
N LEU A 71 4.46 10.30 -1.06
CA LEU A 71 4.10 9.27 -2.03
C LEU A 71 3.67 7.98 -1.32
N THR A 72 2.65 7.30 -1.85
CA THR A 72 2.30 5.93 -1.46
C THR A 72 2.16 5.02 -2.69
N CYS A 73 2.61 3.76 -2.56
CA CYS A 73 2.47 2.75 -3.59
C CYS A 73 1.20 1.93 -3.37
N GLU A 74 0.25 1.95 -4.31
CA GLU A 74 -0.92 1.07 -4.34
C GLU A 74 -0.63 -0.14 -5.23
N SER A 75 -0.28 -1.27 -4.61
CA SER A 75 0.21 -2.46 -5.30
C SER A 75 -0.86 -3.13 -6.15
N GLY A 76 -2.12 -3.06 -5.73
CA GLY A 76 -3.23 -3.68 -6.45
C GLY A 76 -3.61 -2.98 -7.76
N THR A 77 -3.26 -1.69 -7.91
CA THR A 77 -3.55 -0.89 -9.11
C THR A 77 -2.28 -0.45 -9.84
N ASN A 78 -1.11 -0.88 -9.38
CA ASN A 78 0.20 -0.49 -9.88
C ASN A 78 0.38 1.05 -9.98
N THR A 79 -0.18 1.79 -9.03
CA THR A 79 -0.21 3.26 -9.06
C THR A 79 0.53 3.86 -7.87
N ILE A 80 1.35 4.88 -8.12
CA ILE A 80 1.93 5.73 -7.08
C ILE A 80 1.02 6.96 -6.94
N HIS A 81 0.54 7.20 -5.73
CA HIS A 81 -0.27 8.37 -5.40
C HIS A 81 0.60 9.41 -4.71
N ARG A 82 0.40 10.69 -5.04
CA ARG A 82 0.96 11.83 -4.32
C ARG A 82 -0.13 12.43 -3.44
N ILE A 83 0.16 12.60 -2.16
CA ILE A 83 -0.71 13.25 -1.18
C ILE A 83 -0.03 14.55 -0.74
N TRP A 84 -0.65 15.70 -1.02
CA TRP A 84 -0.13 17.01 -0.66
C TRP A 84 -0.40 17.29 0.82
N VAL A 85 0.65 17.57 1.59
CA VAL A 85 0.57 17.81 3.04
C VAL A 85 0.91 19.24 3.46
N LYS A 86 1.50 20.03 2.56
CA LYS A 86 1.74 21.48 2.71
C LYS A 86 1.40 22.22 1.40
N GLY A 87 1.32 23.55 1.51
CA GLY A 87 1.13 24.44 0.38
C GLY A 87 -0.34 24.53 -0.10
N PRO A 88 -0.59 25.21 -1.23
CA PRO A 88 -1.95 25.51 -1.70
C PRO A 88 -2.80 24.28 -2.02
N LYS A 89 -2.15 23.13 -2.29
CA LYS A 89 -2.81 21.85 -2.58
C LYS A 89 -2.99 20.96 -1.33
N ALA A 90 -2.60 21.41 -0.14
CA ALA A 90 -2.64 20.57 1.07
C ALA A 90 -4.02 19.94 1.28
N GLY A 91 -4.05 18.64 1.59
CA GLY A 91 -5.28 17.86 1.75
C GLY A 91 -5.80 17.22 0.46
N THR A 92 -5.19 17.50 -0.69
CA THR A 92 -5.53 16.85 -1.97
C THR A 92 -4.56 15.72 -2.31
N ASN A 93 -4.97 14.86 -3.24
CA ASN A 93 -4.13 13.80 -3.79
C ASN A 93 -4.27 13.72 -5.31
N GLU A 94 -3.25 13.16 -5.97
CA GLU A 94 -3.21 12.96 -7.42
C GLU A 94 -2.35 11.74 -7.77
N VAL A 95 -2.53 11.19 -8.98
CA VAL A 95 -1.65 10.14 -9.51
C VAL A 95 -0.28 10.75 -9.82
N PHE A 96 0.77 10.20 -9.21
CA PHE A 96 2.15 10.58 -9.47
C PHE A 96 2.73 9.81 -10.66
N ALA A 97 2.57 8.50 -10.67
CA ALA A 97 3.08 7.62 -11.71
C ALA A 97 2.31 6.29 -11.76
N LYS A 98 2.34 5.62 -12.92
CA LYS A 98 1.95 4.22 -13.08
C LYS A 98 3.21 3.38 -13.31
N ILE A 99 3.27 2.23 -12.66
CA ILE A 99 4.47 1.39 -12.63
C ILE A 99 4.18 0.05 -13.32
N PRO A 100 5.09 -0.49 -14.15
CA PRO A 100 4.85 -1.72 -14.92
C PRO A 100 5.10 -2.99 -14.07
N GLY A 101 4.35 -3.12 -13.00
CA GLY A 101 4.41 -4.25 -12.09
C GLY A 101 4.05 -3.83 -10.67
N PRO A 102 3.74 -4.80 -9.81
CA PRO A 102 3.25 -4.47 -8.51
C PRO A 102 4.43 -4.20 -7.57
N MET A 103 4.23 -3.15 -6.78
CA MET A 103 5.27 -2.52 -5.98
C MET A 103 5.28 -3.10 -4.57
N ASP A 104 6.40 -2.94 -3.88
CA ASP A 104 6.51 -3.30 -2.46
C ASP A 104 6.77 -2.03 -1.64
N ASP A 105 7.95 -1.43 -1.77
CA ASP A 105 8.36 -0.23 -1.02
C ASP A 105 8.78 0.94 -1.95
N ILE A 106 8.79 2.16 -1.40
CA ILE A 106 9.30 3.37 -2.06
C ILE A 106 10.22 4.13 -1.11
N ARG A 107 11.38 4.54 -1.60
CA ARG A 107 12.39 5.25 -0.81
C ARG A 107 12.90 6.49 -1.52
N ARG A 108 12.94 7.60 -0.79
CA ARG A 108 13.55 8.83 -1.28
C ARG A 108 15.07 8.75 -1.21
N THR A 109 15.73 9.19 -2.27
CA THR A 109 17.18 9.36 -2.37
C THR A 109 17.65 10.65 -1.68
N PRO A 110 18.96 10.80 -1.38
CA PRO A 110 19.51 12.06 -0.88
C PRO A 110 19.32 13.27 -1.82
N THR A 111 19.34 13.03 -3.14
CA THR A 111 19.14 14.07 -4.17
C THR A 111 17.70 14.56 -4.18
N GLY A 112 16.72 13.67 -3.98
CA GLY A 112 15.29 14.01 -3.91
C GLY A 112 14.42 13.11 -4.78
N ASP A 113 15.03 12.28 -5.63
CA ASP A 113 14.38 11.26 -6.45
C ASP A 113 13.87 10.09 -5.59
N PHE A 114 13.14 9.16 -6.20
CA PHE A 114 12.56 8.01 -5.50
C PHE A 114 12.92 6.69 -6.18
N TRP A 115 13.37 5.72 -5.40
CA TRP A 115 13.50 4.32 -5.78
C TRP A 115 12.23 3.56 -5.41
N VAL A 116 11.74 2.72 -6.31
CA VAL A 116 10.54 1.91 -6.12
C VAL A 116 10.93 0.45 -6.29
N ALA A 117 10.65 -0.37 -5.29
CA ALA A 117 10.89 -1.80 -5.34
C ALA A 117 9.74 -2.50 -6.08
N LEU A 118 10.07 -3.35 -7.04
CA LEU A 118 9.12 -4.21 -7.75
C LEU A 118 9.28 -5.64 -7.25
N HIS A 119 8.19 -6.26 -6.83
CA HIS A 119 8.25 -7.63 -6.32
C HIS A 119 8.22 -8.66 -7.47
N SER A 120 7.65 -8.31 -8.62
CA SER A 120 7.56 -9.17 -9.79
C SER A 120 7.41 -8.35 -11.08
N LYS A 121 7.63 -8.99 -12.23
CA LYS A 121 7.26 -8.42 -13.53
C LYS A 121 5.75 -8.50 -13.71
N ASP A 122 5.17 -7.48 -14.32
CA ASP A 122 3.78 -7.54 -14.72
C ASP A 122 3.53 -8.75 -15.63
N SER A 123 2.51 -9.54 -15.31
CA SER A 123 2.18 -10.78 -16.01
C SER A 123 0.71 -10.79 -16.41
N LEU A 124 0.37 -11.51 -17.47
CA LEU A 124 -1.02 -11.64 -17.91
C LEU A 124 -1.89 -12.27 -16.81
N PHE A 125 -1.31 -13.18 -16.03
CA PHE A 125 -1.92 -13.81 -14.87
C PHE A 125 -2.31 -12.76 -13.82
N THR A 126 -1.35 -11.98 -13.30
CA THR A 126 -1.63 -10.94 -12.30
C THR A 126 -2.68 -9.96 -12.80
N ARG A 127 -2.61 -9.56 -14.08
CA ARG A 127 -3.58 -8.63 -14.65
C ARG A 127 -5.00 -9.20 -14.65
N VAL A 128 -5.21 -10.45 -15.06
CA VAL A 128 -6.54 -11.07 -15.13
C VAL A 128 -7.17 -11.24 -13.74
N PHE A 129 -6.41 -11.77 -12.78
CA PHE A 129 -6.93 -12.06 -11.45
C PHE A 129 -7.14 -10.80 -10.60
N LEU A 130 -6.35 -9.74 -10.80
CA LEU A 130 -6.51 -8.47 -10.08
C LEU A 130 -7.60 -7.56 -10.68
N SER A 131 -7.85 -7.68 -11.99
CA SER A 131 -8.89 -6.85 -12.65
C SER A 131 -10.31 -7.22 -12.24
N HIS A 132 -10.52 -8.45 -11.76
CA HIS A 132 -11.85 -8.97 -11.44
C HIS A 132 -11.85 -9.61 -10.05
N SER A 133 -12.23 -8.83 -9.03
CA SER A 133 -12.33 -9.28 -7.62
C SER A 133 -13.17 -10.55 -7.46
N PHE A 134 -14.19 -10.77 -8.28
CA PHE A 134 -14.97 -12.00 -8.29
C PHE A 134 -14.14 -13.23 -8.67
N VAL A 135 -13.30 -13.13 -9.72
CA VAL A 135 -12.43 -14.23 -10.18
C VAL A 135 -11.36 -14.53 -9.12
N GLY A 136 -10.73 -13.50 -8.56
CA GLY A 136 -9.75 -13.66 -7.50
C GLY A 136 -10.34 -14.30 -6.24
N LYS A 137 -11.51 -13.83 -5.78
CA LYS A 137 -12.22 -14.40 -4.63
C LYS A 137 -12.64 -15.86 -4.86
N PHE A 138 -13.16 -16.17 -6.04
CA PHE A 138 -13.51 -17.54 -6.41
C PHE A 138 -12.29 -18.46 -6.43
N PHE A 139 -11.19 -18.02 -7.04
CA PHE A 139 -9.94 -18.78 -7.07
C PHE A 139 -9.42 -19.11 -5.67
N ILE A 140 -9.34 -18.12 -4.77
CA ILE A 140 -8.87 -18.36 -3.40
C ILE A 140 -9.81 -19.28 -2.62
N LYS A 141 -11.13 -19.14 -2.79
CA LYS A 141 -12.12 -20.02 -2.15
C LYS A 141 -11.88 -21.48 -2.55
N THR A 142 -11.69 -21.74 -3.85
CA THR A 142 -11.39 -23.07 -4.37
C THR A 142 -10.05 -23.60 -3.87
N LEU A 143 -9.01 -22.76 -3.82
CA LEU A 143 -7.70 -23.13 -3.30
C LEU A 143 -7.76 -23.56 -1.83
N ASN A 144 -8.46 -22.80 -0.99
CA ASN A 144 -8.62 -23.11 0.43
C ASN A 144 -9.39 -24.42 0.68
N LEU A 145 -10.42 -24.71 -0.14
CA LEU A 145 -11.15 -25.98 -0.09
C LEU A 145 -10.25 -27.17 -0.41
N MET A 146 -9.39 -27.04 -1.44
CA MET A 146 -8.47 -28.10 -1.82
C MET A 146 -7.41 -28.38 -0.75
N VAL A 147 -6.83 -27.33 -0.15
CA VAL A 147 -5.82 -27.48 0.92
C VAL A 147 -6.45 -28.00 2.22
N GLY A 148 -7.65 -27.54 2.57
CA GLY A 148 -8.38 -28.02 3.76
C GLY A 148 -8.70 -29.52 3.67
N ASN A 149 -9.20 -29.97 2.52
CA ASN A 149 -9.48 -31.40 2.31
C ASN A 149 -8.21 -32.27 2.33
N LEU A 150 -7.03 -31.73 1.96
CA LEU A 150 -5.78 -32.47 1.98
C LEU A 150 -5.23 -32.68 3.40
N ILE A 151 -5.51 -31.75 4.33
CA ILE A 151 -5.13 -31.86 5.74
C ILE A 151 -6.04 -32.85 6.48
N GLU A 152 -7.33 -32.94 6.11
CA GLU A 152 -8.24 -33.96 6.69
C GLU A 152 -7.96 -35.39 6.22
N LEU A 153 -7.14 -35.54 5.16
CA LEU A 153 -6.74 -36.82 4.58
C LEU A 153 -5.36 -37.31 5.06
N LEU A 154 -4.69 -36.58 5.96
CA LEU A 154 -3.38 -36.91 6.56
C LEU A 154 -3.48 -37.04 8.08
#